data_AF-A0A938PLB7-F1
#
_entry.id   AF-A0A938PLB7-F1
#
_cell.length_a   1.000
_cell.length_b   1.000
_cell.length_c   1.000
_cell.angle_alpha   90.00
_cell.angle_beta   90.00
_cell.angle_gamma   90.00
#
_symmetry.space_group_name_H-M   'P 1'
#
loop_
_entity.id
_entity.type
_entity.pdbx_description
1 polymer ?
#
loop_
_entity_poly.entity_id
_entity_poly.type
_entity_poly.pdbx_seq_one_letter_code
_entity_poly.pdbx_strand_id
1 'polypeptide(L)'
;MATRANLEPRLAACTTAQDLYTLAREAFDEPADAGFAQTVFAQPAFAADPGAKAVLDEVAGGAMFTGDFVACAIGYKALGIDDKAADALQQGADFAMNADEKVAVGLGTLIVTGDIVQSGKILAGALKEISTTEPLYALFGVVATQVKDIALASQIVEKIKTKCGRAADFARLARSVA
;
A
#
# COMPACT_ATOMS: atom_id res chain seq x y z
N MET A 1 7.80 -12.35 -8.40
CA MET A 1 7.30 -10.98 -8.18
C MET A 1 5.83 -10.97 -8.54
N ALA A 2 4.97 -10.64 -7.59
CA ALA A 2 3.53 -10.55 -7.77
C ALA A 2 3.19 -9.17 -8.36
N THR A 3 3.47 -8.97 -9.64
CA THR A 3 3.18 -7.68 -10.30
C THR A 3 1.71 -7.59 -10.68
N ARG A 4 1.17 -6.36 -10.74
CA ARG A 4 -0.20 -6.10 -11.20
C ARG A 4 -0.55 -6.82 -12.51
N ALA A 5 0.37 -6.82 -13.48
CA ALA A 5 0.19 -7.49 -14.77
C ALA A 5 -0.07 -9.00 -14.66
N ASN A 6 0.44 -9.66 -13.61
CA ASN A 6 0.23 -11.09 -13.38
C ASN A 6 -0.96 -11.37 -12.43
N LEU A 7 -1.29 -10.41 -11.54
CA LEU A 7 -2.37 -10.55 -10.58
C LEU A 7 -3.73 -10.18 -11.16
N GLU A 8 -3.81 -9.11 -11.94
CA GLU A 8 -5.06 -8.56 -12.48
C GLU A 8 -5.85 -9.57 -13.33
N PRO A 9 -5.23 -10.40 -14.20
CA PRO A 9 -5.98 -11.44 -14.93
C PRO A 9 -6.60 -12.51 -14.03
N ARG A 10 -6.04 -12.75 -12.83
CA ARG A 10 -6.53 -13.76 -11.87
C ARG A 10 -7.80 -13.31 -11.17
N LEU A 11 -8.08 -12.00 -11.13
CA LEU A 11 -9.27 -11.45 -10.48
C LEU A 11 -10.57 -12.06 -11.02
N ALA A 12 -10.63 -12.38 -12.31
CA ALA A 12 -11.79 -13.01 -12.94
C ALA A 12 -12.07 -14.44 -12.43
N ALA A 13 -11.08 -15.11 -11.85
CA ALA A 13 -11.23 -16.44 -11.27
C ALA A 13 -11.57 -16.41 -9.77
N CYS A 14 -11.48 -15.26 -9.12
CA CYS A 14 -11.81 -15.10 -7.71
C CYS A 14 -13.33 -15.00 -7.53
N THR A 15 -13.93 -16.01 -6.89
CA THR A 15 -15.40 -16.09 -6.74
C THR A 15 -15.86 -16.02 -5.30
N THR A 16 -14.93 -16.21 -4.36
CA THR A 16 -15.20 -16.17 -2.91
C THR A 16 -14.44 -15.02 -2.25
N ALA A 17 -14.88 -14.61 -1.06
CA ALA A 17 -14.14 -13.64 -0.26
C ALA A 17 -12.73 -14.11 0.09
N GLN A 18 -12.51 -15.42 0.24
CA GLN A 18 -11.18 -16.00 0.49
C GLN A 18 -10.25 -15.82 -0.72
N ASP A 19 -10.75 -16.05 -1.94
CA ASP A 19 -9.97 -15.87 -3.17
C ASP A 19 -9.57 -14.40 -3.34
N LEU A 20 -10.54 -13.50 -3.11
CA LEU A 20 -10.33 -12.05 -3.21
C LEU A 20 -9.37 -11.55 -2.14
N TYR A 21 -9.50 -12.02 -0.90
CA TYR A 21 -8.54 -11.69 0.16
C TYR A 21 -7.13 -12.16 -0.20
N THR A 22 -6.98 -13.41 -0.65
CA THR A 22 -5.69 -13.98 -1.02
C THR A 22 -5.03 -13.17 -2.13
N LEU A 23 -5.78 -12.83 -3.18
CA LEU A 23 -5.28 -12.01 -4.29
C LEU A 23 -4.91 -10.59 -3.85
N ALA A 24 -5.73 -9.97 -3.00
CA ALA A 24 -5.44 -8.64 -2.46
C ALA A 24 -4.20 -8.65 -1.57
N ARG A 25 -3.98 -9.72 -0.78
CA ARG A 25 -2.80 -9.88 0.07
C ARG A 25 -1.52 -10.04 -0.75
N GLU A 26 -1.56 -10.79 -1.86
CA GLU A 26 -0.42 -10.91 -2.78
C GLU A 26 0.00 -9.56 -3.39
N ALA A 27 -0.89 -8.57 -3.41
CA ALA A 27 -0.55 -7.21 -3.84
C ALA A 27 0.43 -6.51 -2.89
N PHE A 28 0.67 -7.02 -1.69
CA PHE A 28 1.67 -6.50 -0.76
C PHE A 28 3.03 -7.20 -0.86
N ASP A 29 3.16 -8.19 -1.73
CA ASP A 29 4.46 -8.79 -2.05
C ASP A 29 5.19 -7.91 -3.06
N GLU A 30 6.53 -7.92 -3.05
CA GLU A 30 7.30 -6.96 -3.85
C GLU A 30 7.09 -7.12 -5.38
N PRO A 31 6.77 -6.02 -6.10
CA PRO A 31 6.57 -4.65 -5.61
C PRO A 31 5.14 -4.43 -5.08
N ALA A 32 5.01 -3.85 -3.88
CA ALA A 32 3.71 -3.63 -3.26
C ALA A 32 2.84 -2.63 -4.05
N ASP A 33 1.56 -2.97 -4.25
CA ASP A 33 0.52 -2.20 -4.93
C ASP A 33 -0.79 -2.22 -4.09
N ALA A 34 -0.83 -1.41 -3.04
CA ALA A 34 -2.02 -1.27 -2.18
C ALA A 34 -3.26 -0.79 -2.96
N GLY A 35 -3.08 -0.06 -4.06
CA GLY A 35 -4.18 0.38 -4.93
C GLY A 35 -4.81 -0.79 -5.69
N PHE A 36 -4.03 -1.80 -6.06
CA PHE A 36 -4.57 -3.05 -6.59
C PHE A 36 -5.37 -3.81 -5.52
N ALA A 37 -4.87 -3.93 -4.28
CA ALA A 37 -5.63 -4.54 -3.19
C ALA A 37 -7.00 -3.86 -2.98
N GLN A 38 -7.05 -2.52 -3.01
CA GLN A 38 -8.32 -1.76 -2.99
C GLN A 38 -9.25 -2.15 -4.14
N THR A 39 -8.71 -2.30 -5.35
CA THR A 39 -9.49 -2.69 -6.54
C THR A 39 -10.07 -4.10 -6.40
N VAL A 40 -9.34 -5.02 -5.77
CA VAL A 40 -9.79 -6.39 -5.50
C VAL A 40 -10.93 -6.39 -4.47
N PHE A 41 -10.78 -5.66 -3.36
CA PHE A 41 -11.85 -5.59 -2.34
C PHE A 41 -13.07 -4.76 -2.78
N ALA A 42 -12.92 -3.89 -3.78
CA ALA A 42 -14.04 -3.16 -4.38
C ALA A 42 -14.92 -4.05 -5.29
N GLN A 43 -14.54 -5.32 -5.54
CA GLN A 43 -15.38 -6.23 -6.30
C GLN A 43 -16.71 -6.48 -5.57
N PRO A 44 -17.87 -6.40 -6.26
CA PRO A 44 -19.17 -6.65 -5.64
C PRO A 44 -19.26 -8.03 -4.96
N ALA A 45 -18.55 -9.03 -5.51
CA ALA A 45 -18.48 -10.37 -4.95
C ALA A 45 -17.91 -10.41 -3.51
N PHE A 46 -17.00 -9.48 -3.15
CA PHE A 46 -16.46 -9.43 -1.80
C PHE A 46 -17.52 -8.96 -0.80
N ALA A 47 -18.19 -7.83 -1.07
CA ALA A 47 -19.20 -7.27 -0.18
C ALA A 47 -20.49 -8.10 -0.13
N ALA A 48 -20.80 -8.86 -1.19
CA ALA A 48 -21.96 -9.74 -1.25
C ALA A 48 -21.74 -11.09 -0.55
N ASP A 49 -20.49 -11.49 -0.27
CA ASP A 49 -20.19 -12.76 0.38
C ASP A 49 -20.45 -12.66 1.90
N PRO A 50 -21.39 -13.44 2.47
CA PRO A 50 -21.67 -13.40 3.90
C PRO A 50 -20.49 -13.87 4.78
N GLY A 51 -19.54 -14.61 4.19
CA GLY A 51 -18.31 -15.07 4.83
C GLY A 51 -17.18 -14.04 4.83
N ALA A 52 -17.31 -12.91 4.12
CA ALA A 52 -16.21 -11.95 3.95
C ALA A 52 -15.66 -11.43 5.28
N LYS A 53 -16.54 -11.07 6.21
CA LYS A 53 -16.12 -10.65 7.55
C LYS A 53 -15.42 -11.78 8.32
N ALA A 54 -15.90 -13.01 8.21
CA ALA A 54 -15.31 -14.15 8.91
C ALA A 54 -13.88 -14.43 8.43
N VAL A 55 -13.65 -14.35 7.10
CA VAL A 55 -12.32 -14.45 6.50
C VAL A 55 -11.38 -13.38 7.08
N LEU A 56 -11.81 -12.11 7.10
CA LEU A 56 -10.99 -11.03 7.65
C LEU A 56 -10.72 -11.19 9.15
N ASP A 57 -11.71 -11.64 9.92
CA ASP A 57 -11.57 -11.87 11.36
C ASP A 57 -10.57 -13.00 11.65
N GLU A 58 -10.64 -14.09 10.89
CA GLU A 58 -9.71 -15.22 11.00
C GLU A 58 -8.29 -14.78 10.68
N VAL A 59 -8.09 -14.09 9.56
CA VAL A 59 -6.75 -13.66 9.15
C VAL A 59 -6.21 -12.60 10.10
N ALA A 60 -7.00 -11.61 10.51
CA ALA A 60 -6.55 -10.62 11.50
C ALA A 60 -6.16 -11.25 12.84
N GLY A 61 -6.83 -12.33 13.26
CA GLY A 61 -6.50 -13.06 14.49
C GLY A 61 -5.19 -13.88 14.39
N GLY A 62 -4.76 -14.24 13.18
CA GLY A 62 -3.53 -15.00 12.93
C GLY A 62 -2.41 -14.22 12.23
N ALA A 63 -2.63 -12.95 11.92
CA ALA A 63 -1.71 -12.12 11.15
C ALA A 63 -0.38 -11.92 11.89
N MET A 64 0.71 -12.04 11.15
CA MET A 64 2.08 -11.82 11.66
C MET A 64 2.88 -10.84 10.80
N PHE A 65 2.35 -10.46 9.63
CA PHE A 65 3.02 -9.56 8.71
C PHE A 65 2.22 -8.27 8.54
N THR A 66 2.94 -7.16 8.37
CA THR A 66 2.36 -5.84 8.10
C THR A 66 1.36 -5.87 6.94
N GLY A 67 1.68 -6.59 5.87
CA GLY A 67 0.81 -6.72 4.69
C GLY A 67 -0.54 -7.39 4.99
N ASP A 68 -0.60 -8.33 5.94
CA ASP A 68 -1.87 -8.98 6.34
C ASP A 68 -2.78 -7.96 7.02
N PHE A 69 -2.23 -7.20 7.97
CA PHE A 69 -2.97 -6.17 8.68
C PHE A 69 -3.49 -5.07 7.75
N VAL A 70 -2.65 -4.61 6.81
CA VAL A 70 -3.08 -3.59 5.84
C VAL A 70 -4.12 -4.14 4.87
N ALA A 71 -3.98 -5.37 4.36
CA ALA A 71 -4.99 -6.01 3.53
C ALA A 71 -6.33 -6.17 4.29
N CYS A 72 -6.28 -6.63 5.54
CA CYS A 72 -7.44 -6.72 6.41
C CYS A 72 -8.11 -5.37 6.61
N ALA A 73 -7.34 -4.30 6.84
CA ALA A 73 -7.88 -2.96 7.02
C ALA A 73 -8.66 -2.47 5.78
N ILE A 74 -8.10 -2.66 4.58
CA ILE A 74 -8.77 -2.31 3.32
C ILE A 74 -10.04 -3.16 3.13
N GLY A 75 -9.97 -4.46 3.45
CA GLY A 75 -11.12 -5.36 3.42
C GLY A 75 -12.24 -4.93 4.36
N TYR A 76 -11.93 -4.62 5.63
CA TYR A 76 -12.91 -4.13 6.60
C TYR A 76 -13.53 -2.81 6.15
N LYS A 77 -12.74 -1.91 5.56
CA LYS A 77 -13.25 -0.67 4.98
C LYS A 77 -14.24 -0.94 3.85
N ALA A 78 -13.95 -1.89 2.96
CA ALA A 78 -14.86 -2.27 1.87
C ALA A 78 -16.20 -2.85 2.38
N LEU A 79 -16.20 -3.49 3.56
CA LEU A 79 -17.41 -3.94 4.24
C LEU A 79 -18.11 -2.86 5.09
N GLY A 80 -17.55 -1.64 5.16
CA GLY A 80 -18.07 -0.56 5.99
C GLY A 80 -17.85 -0.74 7.50
N ILE A 81 -16.86 -1.53 7.92
CA ILE A 81 -16.54 -1.83 9.32
C ILE A 81 -15.36 -0.97 9.75
N ASP A 82 -15.59 0.34 9.91
CA ASP A 82 -14.53 1.34 10.10
C ASP A 82 -13.68 1.11 11.36
N ASP A 83 -14.28 0.70 12.48
CA ASP A 83 -13.55 0.47 13.74
C ASP A 83 -12.50 -0.65 13.57
N LYS A 84 -12.88 -1.77 12.94
CA LYS A 84 -11.95 -2.88 12.67
C LYS A 84 -10.89 -2.50 11.64
N ALA A 85 -11.24 -1.66 10.67
CA ALA A 85 -10.29 -1.15 9.70
C ALA A 85 -9.21 -0.29 10.38
N ALA A 86 -9.61 0.56 11.32
CA ALA A 86 -8.68 1.37 12.13
C ALA A 86 -7.80 0.51 13.03
N ASP A 87 -8.37 -0.48 13.74
CA ASP A 87 -7.63 -1.40 14.60
C ASP A 87 -6.59 -2.22 13.81
N ALA A 88 -6.96 -2.69 12.61
CA ALA A 88 -6.05 -3.41 11.74
C ALA A 88 -4.92 -2.51 11.22
N LEU A 89 -5.19 -1.25 10.85
CA LEU A 89 -4.14 -0.31 10.47
C LEU A 89 -3.18 -0.03 11.62
N GLN A 90 -3.68 0.15 12.84
CA GLN A 90 -2.84 0.39 14.00
C GLN A 90 -1.90 -0.80 14.25
N GLN A 91 -2.42 -2.03 14.19
CA GLN A 91 -1.59 -3.23 14.29
C GLN A 91 -0.56 -3.30 13.17
N GLY A 92 -0.95 -3.00 11.92
CA GLY A 92 0.00 -2.92 10.82
C GLY A 92 1.12 -1.90 11.08
N ALA A 93 0.79 -0.72 11.64
CA ALA A 93 1.75 0.30 12.00
C ALA A 93 2.72 -0.16 13.11
N ASP A 94 2.21 -0.89 14.11
CA ASP A 94 3.00 -1.42 15.22
C ASP A 94 3.96 -2.55 14.76
N PHE A 95 3.56 -3.30 13.74
CA PHE A 95 4.38 -4.38 13.14
C PHE A 95 5.33 -3.90 12.05
N ALA A 96 5.17 -2.68 11.52
CA ALA A 96 6.00 -2.16 10.45
C ALA A 96 7.44 -1.87 10.93
N MET A 97 8.38 -2.75 10.62
CA MET A 97 9.77 -2.69 11.06
C MET A 97 10.69 -2.00 10.07
N ASN A 98 10.34 -1.99 8.78
CA ASN A 98 11.17 -1.41 7.73
C ASN A 98 10.42 -0.38 6.87
N ALA A 99 11.15 0.26 5.96
CA ALA A 99 10.62 1.32 5.12
C ALA A 99 9.48 0.85 4.20
N ASP A 100 9.60 -0.31 3.57
CA ASP A 100 8.60 -0.82 2.63
C ASP A 100 7.28 -1.17 3.34
N GLU A 101 7.39 -1.74 4.54
CA GLU A 101 6.24 -1.96 5.42
C GLU A 101 5.57 -0.64 5.84
N LYS A 102 6.35 0.39 6.18
CA LYS A 102 5.82 1.72 6.48
C LYS A 102 5.16 2.36 5.26
N VAL A 103 5.68 2.13 4.06
CA VAL A 103 5.00 2.55 2.82
C VAL A 103 3.65 1.85 2.67
N ALA A 104 3.59 0.54 2.91
CA ALA A 104 2.33 -0.21 2.88
C ALA A 104 1.31 0.35 3.89
N VAL A 105 1.72 0.61 5.13
CA VAL A 105 0.84 1.20 6.17
C VAL A 105 0.39 2.62 5.80
N GLY A 106 1.30 3.45 5.31
CA GLY A 106 0.98 4.82 4.89
C GLY A 106 -0.03 4.86 3.76
N LEU A 107 0.11 3.96 2.78
CA LEU A 107 -0.86 3.78 1.70
C LEU A 107 -2.19 3.22 2.19
N GLY A 108 -2.14 2.20 3.06
CA GLY A 108 -3.32 1.64 3.70
C GLY A 108 -4.12 2.69 4.45
N THR A 109 -3.43 3.57 5.19
CA THR A 109 -4.05 4.69 5.90
C THR A 109 -4.77 5.62 4.93
N LEU A 110 -4.12 6.03 3.84
CA LEU A 110 -4.77 6.88 2.83
C LEU A 110 -6.02 6.21 2.23
N ILE A 111 -5.94 4.93 1.90
CA ILE A 111 -7.05 4.17 1.30
C ILE A 111 -8.23 4.03 2.27
N VAL A 112 -7.96 3.71 3.53
CA VAL A 112 -8.99 3.38 4.53
C VAL A 112 -9.63 4.64 5.10
N THR A 113 -8.84 5.65 5.43
CA THR A 113 -9.30 6.84 6.16
C THR A 113 -9.44 8.07 5.28
N GLY A 114 -8.76 8.11 4.13
CA GLY A 114 -8.61 9.33 3.32
C GLY A 114 -7.71 10.39 3.97
N ASP A 115 -7.07 10.10 5.11
CA ASP A 115 -6.24 11.06 5.83
C ASP A 115 -4.86 11.18 5.17
N ILE A 116 -4.75 12.17 4.29
CA ILE A 116 -3.51 12.55 3.60
C ILE A 116 -2.43 13.00 4.60
N VAL A 117 -2.81 13.63 5.72
CA VAL A 117 -1.85 14.16 6.70
C VAL A 117 -1.20 13.02 7.49
N GLN A 118 -2.01 12.07 7.99
CA GLN A 118 -1.48 10.90 8.68
C GLN A 118 -0.67 10.00 7.74
N SER A 119 -1.19 9.74 6.53
CA SER A 119 -0.45 9.01 5.50
C SER A 119 0.91 9.67 5.20
N GLY A 120 0.92 10.98 4.96
CA GLY A 120 2.14 11.74 4.71
C GLY A 120 3.17 11.65 5.84
N LYS A 121 2.73 11.66 7.11
CA LYS A 121 3.62 11.46 8.27
C LYS A 121 4.29 10.09 8.27
N ILE A 122 3.52 9.02 7.99
CA ILE A 122 4.03 7.65 7.95
C ILE A 122 5.02 7.50 6.79
N LEU A 123 4.68 8.01 5.62
CA LEU A 123 5.53 7.98 4.42
C LEU A 123 6.80 8.83 4.58
N ALA A 124 6.73 9.96 5.29
CA ALA A 124 7.91 10.75 5.67
C ALA A 124 8.81 9.98 6.65
N GLY A 125 8.24 9.13 7.52
CA GLY A 125 8.99 8.17 8.33
C GLY A 125 9.73 7.16 7.47
N ALA A 126 9.03 6.50 6.54
CA ALA A 126 9.62 5.55 5.60
C ALA A 126 10.76 6.17 4.78
N LEU A 127 10.57 7.41 4.29
CA LEU A 127 11.60 8.15 3.54
C LEU A 127 12.92 8.24 4.28
N LYS A 128 12.93 8.35 5.62
CA LYS A 128 14.19 8.46 6.39
C LYS A 128 15.02 7.18 6.29
N GLU A 129 14.37 6.03 6.19
CA GLU A 129 14.98 4.69 6.19
C GLU A 129 15.38 4.22 4.78
N ILE A 130 14.72 4.72 3.72
CA ILE A 130 15.08 4.34 2.35
C ILE A 130 16.46 4.89 1.98
N SER A 131 17.38 4.00 1.62
CA SER A 131 18.77 4.34 1.26
C SER A 131 19.13 4.03 -0.20
N THR A 132 18.27 3.36 -0.95
CA THR A 132 18.51 2.99 -2.35
C THR A 132 17.65 3.80 -3.30
N THR A 133 18.07 3.94 -4.55
CA THR A 133 17.45 4.85 -5.52
C THR A 133 16.08 4.36 -6.02
N GLU A 134 15.92 3.07 -6.27
CA GLU A 134 14.65 2.53 -6.82
C GLU A 134 13.46 2.71 -5.86
N PRO A 135 13.56 2.39 -4.55
CA PRO A 135 12.44 2.61 -3.63
C PRO A 135 12.12 4.10 -3.43
N LEU A 136 13.09 5.02 -3.63
CA LEU A 136 12.79 6.45 -3.64
C LEU A 136 11.92 6.85 -4.83
N TYR A 137 12.18 6.29 -6.02
CA TYR A 137 11.32 6.55 -7.19
C TYR A 137 9.93 5.94 -7.02
N ALA A 138 9.83 4.74 -6.43
CA ALA A 138 8.55 4.12 -6.11
C ALA A 138 7.75 4.99 -5.12
N LEU A 139 8.39 5.42 -4.02
CA LEU A 139 7.78 6.30 -3.03
C LEU A 139 7.38 7.65 -3.65
N PHE A 140 8.22 8.23 -4.51
CA PHE A 140 7.89 9.46 -5.22
C PHE A 140 6.63 9.30 -6.07
N GLY A 141 6.55 8.24 -6.88
CA GLY A 141 5.38 7.98 -7.73
C GLY A 141 4.08 7.90 -6.93
N VAL A 142 4.11 7.19 -5.80
CA VAL A 142 2.98 7.09 -4.88
C VAL A 142 2.61 8.45 -4.27
N VAL A 143 3.58 9.18 -3.72
CA VAL A 143 3.33 10.46 -3.05
C VAL A 143 2.84 11.52 -4.03
N ALA A 144 3.42 11.57 -5.24
CA ALA A 144 3.05 12.55 -6.25
C ALA A 144 1.65 12.30 -6.84
N THR A 145 1.24 11.03 -6.98
CA THR A 145 -0.02 10.68 -7.68
C THR A 145 -1.20 10.45 -6.74
N GLN A 146 -0.98 9.73 -5.63
CA GLN A 146 -2.04 9.28 -4.73
C GLN A 146 -2.20 10.22 -3.54
N VAL A 147 -1.10 10.51 -2.84
CA VAL A 147 -1.10 11.35 -1.63
C VAL A 147 -1.22 12.84 -2.00
N LYS A 148 -0.58 13.24 -3.11
CA LYS A 148 -0.47 14.61 -3.62
C LYS A 148 0.13 15.59 -2.61
N ASP A 149 1.00 15.10 -1.72
CA ASP A 149 1.78 15.94 -0.80
C ASP A 149 3.01 16.51 -1.52
N ILE A 150 2.90 17.75 -1.97
CA ILE A 150 3.96 18.47 -2.71
C ILE A 150 5.22 18.64 -1.86
N ALA A 151 5.08 18.84 -0.56
CA ALA A 151 6.22 19.06 0.34
C ALA A 151 6.99 17.75 0.54
N LEU A 152 6.30 16.64 0.74
CA LEU A 152 6.93 15.33 0.84
C LEU A 152 7.52 14.89 -0.51
N ALA A 153 6.80 15.09 -1.63
CA ALA A 153 7.31 14.81 -2.98
C ALA A 153 8.63 15.54 -3.24
N SER A 154 8.71 16.82 -2.86
CA SER A 154 9.93 17.62 -2.98
C SER A 154 11.08 17.05 -2.14
N GLN A 155 10.82 16.62 -0.90
CA GLN A 155 11.84 15.99 -0.04
C GLN A 155 12.38 14.69 -0.65
N ILE A 156 11.51 13.87 -1.27
CA ILE A 156 11.92 12.64 -1.94
C ILE A 156 12.82 12.97 -3.14
N VAL A 157 12.43 13.96 -3.96
CA VAL A 157 13.23 14.44 -5.11
C VAL A 157 14.61 14.93 -4.66
N GLU A 158 14.69 15.72 -3.60
CA GLU A 158 15.97 16.17 -3.05
C GLU A 158 16.82 14.98 -2.59
N LYS A 159 16.23 13.97 -1.94
CA LYS A 159 16.95 12.76 -1.56
C LYS A 159 17.44 11.97 -2.78
N ILE A 160 16.65 11.87 -3.85
CA ILE A 160 17.08 11.25 -5.12
C ILE A 160 18.25 12.02 -5.73
N LYS A 161 18.21 13.36 -5.76
CA LYS A 161 19.29 14.21 -6.28
C LYS A 161 20.62 13.92 -5.59
N THR A 162 20.63 13.72 -4.27
CA THR A 162 21.86 13.36 -3.54
C THR A 162 22.49 12.02 -3.98
N LYS A 163 21.73 11.18 -4.70
CA LYS A 163 22.18 9.90 -5.24
C LYS A 163 22.53 9.95 -6.73
N CYS A 164 22.26 11.05 -7.42
CA CYS A 164 22.61 11.22 -8.82
C CYS A 164 24.12 11.45 -8.96
N GLY A 165 24.80 10.61 -9.75
CA GLY A 165 26.25 10.72 -9.98
C GLY A 165 26.62 11.09 -11.42
N ARG A 166 25.70 10.94 -12.37
CA ARG A 166 25.94 11.13 -13.81
C ARG A 166 24.78 11.84 -14.48
N ALA A 167 25.02 12.44 -15.64
CA ALA A 167 24.01 13.15 -16.44
C ALA A 167 22.76 12.29 -16.73
N ALA A 168 22.93 10.99 -16.96
CA ALA A 168 21.81 10.06 -17.17
C ALA A 168 20.89 9.94 -15.95
N ASP A 169 21.43 10.04 -14.73
CA ASP A 169 20.66 9.95 -13.49
C ASP A 169 19.77 11.20 -13.33
N PHE A 170 20.30 12.38 -13.63
CA PHE A 170 19.54 13.64 -13.65
C PHE A 170 18.48 13.65 -14.77
N ALA A 171 18.80 13.10 -15.94
CA ALA A 171 17.84 12.97 -17.04
C ALA A 171 16.68 12.03 -16.67
N ARG A 172 16.95 10.94 -15.92
CA ARG A 172 15.88 10.09 -15.38
C ARG A 172 15.03 10.86 -14.38
N LEU A 173 15.64 11.54 -13.41
CA LEU A 173 14.91 12.32 -12.42
C LEU A 173 13.98 13.34 -13.09
N ALA A 174 14.50 14.10 -14.07
CA ALA A 174 13.71 15.10 -14.80
C ALA A 174 12.49 14.48 -15.51
N ARG A 175 12.63 13.27 -16.09
CA ARG A 175 11.50 12.55 -16.69
C ARG A 175 10.49 12.04 -15.67
N SER A 176 10.94 11.72 -14.46
CA SER A 176 10.06 11.19 -13.41
C SER A 176 9.25 12.27 -12.71
N VAL A 177 9.70 13.52 -12.69
CA VAL A 177 9.02 14.65 -12.02
C VAL A 177 8.20 15.53 -12.96
N ALA A 178 8.23 15.25 -14.27
CA ALA A 178 7.47 15.96 -15.30
C ALA A 178 6.05 15.43 -15.42
#